data_AF-A0A163BHS7-F1
#
_entry.id   AF-A0A163BHS7-F1
#
_cell.length_a   1.000
_cell.length_b   1.000
_cell.length_c   1.000
_cell.angle_alpha   90.00
_cell.angle_beta   90.00
_cell.angle_gamma   90.00
#
_symmetry.space_group_name_H-M   'P 1'
#
loop_
_entity.id
_entity.type
_entity.pdbx_description
1 polymer ?
#
loop_
_entity_poly.entity_id
_entity_poly.type
_entity_poly.pdbx_seq_one_letter_code
_entity_poly.pdbx_strand_id
1 'polypeptide(L)'
;MTELEAFIAEARLNPDLQAQLKDCALEKWGDQHTPLDVDPSKVIEVATRAGFTISEADILFAQCQQLNNFWRFEMENAFVARRSLARIQMQVLGSNDAIDYYSF
;
A
#
# COMPACT_ATOMS: atom_id res chain seq x y z
N MET A 1 -4.92 -10.46 14.07
CA MET A 1 -3.60 -9.83 13.92
C MET A 1 -2.66 -10.91 13.46
N THR A 2 -2.07 -10.75 12.28
CA THR A 2 -1.03 -11.66 11.80
C THR A 2 0.26 -11.41 12.58
N GLU A 3 1.14 -12.40 12.67
CA GLU A 3 2.44 -12.27 13.36
C GLU A 3 3.31 -11.19 12.70
N LEU A 4 3.17 -11.03 11.40
CA LEU A 4 3.77 -9.94 10.62
C LEU A 4 3.25 -8.55 11.04
N GLU A 5 1.95 -8.38 11.25
CA GLU A 5 1.38 -7.11 11.75
C GLU A 5 1.91 -6.77 13.15
N ALA A 6 2.03 -7.77 14.02
CA ALA A 6 2.57 -7.60 15.36
C ALA A 6 4.05 -7.18 15.32
N PHE A 7 4.85 -7.83 14.47
CA PHE A 7 6.25 -7.45 14.25
C PHE A 7 6.40 -6.03 13.69
N ILE A 8 5.59 -5.64 12.69
CA ILE A 8 5.61 -4.28 12.15
C ILE A 8 5.26 -3.25 13.23
N ALA A 9 4.26 -3.55 14.06
CA ALA A 9 3.87 -2.68 15.17
C ALA A 9 5.00 -2.52 16.20
N GLU A 10 5.70 -3.61 16.53
CA GLU A 10 6.85 -3.57 17.43
C GLU A 10 8.03 -2.82 16.80
N ALA A 11 8.36 -3.12 15.55
CA ALA A 11 9.45 -2.47 14.83
C ALA A 11 9.22 -0.96 14.66
N ARG A 12 7.98 -0.48 14.63
CA ARG A 12 7.64 0.95 14.65
C ARG A 12 7.90 1.64 16.00
N LEU A 13 7.89 0.89 17.10
CA LEU A 13 8.05 1.42 18.45
C LEU A 13 9.47 1.18 19.01
N ASN A 14 10.21 0.22 18.44
CA ASN A 14 11.53 -0.19 18.91
C ASN A 14 12.65 0.40 18.03
N PRO A 15 13.44 1.37 18.52
CA PRO A 15 14.52 2.00 17.76
C PRO A 15 15.60 1.01 17.26
N ASP A 16 15.85 -0.07 18.01
CA ASP A 16 16.87 -1.05 17.64
C ASP A 16 16.45 -1.90 16.44
N LEU A 17 15.14 -2.19 16.32
CA LEU A 17 14.58 -2.86 15.15
C LEU A 17 14.53 -1.92 13.95
N GLN A 18 14.19 -0.63 14.15
CA GLN A 18 14.24 0.39 13.10
C GLN A 18 15.65 0.53 12.51
N ALA A 19 16.67 0.56 13.36
CA ALA A 19 18.06 0.67 12.92
C ALA A 19 18.50 -0.53 12.06
N GLN A 20 18.10 -1.75 12.45
CA GLN A 20 18.37 -2.97 11.68
C GLN A 20 17.63 -3.01 10.34
N LEU A 21 16.45 -2.40 10.29
CA LEU A 21 15.56 -2.39 9.12
C LEU A 21 15.57 -1.06 8.37
N LYS A 22 16.60 -0.22 8.59
CA LYS A 22 16.70 1.12 7.96
C LYS A 22 16.61 1.09 6.43
N ASP A 23 17.11 0.01 5.82
CA ASP A 23 17.12 -0.16 4.36
C ASP A 23 15.82 -0.84 3.86
N CYS A 24 14.97 -1.33 4.77
CA CYS A 24 13.69 -1.98 4.49
C CYS A 24 12.51 -0.99 4.50
N ALA A 25 12.78 0.31 4.64
CA ALA A 25 11.82 1.41 4.62
C ALA A 25 10.52 1.10 5.39
N LEU A 26 10.64 0.59 6.62
CA LEU A 26 9.50 0.17 7.44
C LEU A 26 8.47 1.28 7.65
N GLU A 27 8.91 2.54 7.72
CA GLU A 27 7.99 3.68 7.80
C GLU A 27 7.00 3.77 6.62
N LYS A 28 7.33 3.18 5.47
CA LYS A 28 6.42 3.13 4.30
C LYS A 28 5.38 2.02 4.42
N TRP A 29 5.64 1.00 5.24
CA TRP A 29 4.72 -0.13 5.42
C TRP A 29 3.49 0.35 6.18
N GLY A 30 2.38 0.55 5.48
CA GLY A 30 1.07 0.82 6.09
C GLY A 30 0.40 2.12 5.66
N ASP A 31 1.14 3.14 5.19
CA ASP A 31 0.53 4.45 4.95
C ASP A 31 0.27 4.74 3.47
N GLN A 32 1.18 4.42 2.54
CA GLN A 32 0.93 4.64 1.09
C GLN A 32 1.65 3.68 0.14
N HIS A 33 2.70 2.97 0.55
CA HIS A 33 3.42 2.07 -0.33
C HIS A 33 3.99 0.91 0.47
N THR A 34 3.52 -0.31 0.21
CA THR A 34 4.36 -1.45 0.52
C THR A 34 5.68 -1.24 -0.21
N PRO A 35 6.85 -1.38 0.44
CA PRO A 35 8.07 -1.50 -0.32
C PRO A 35 7.94 -2.84 -1.06
N LEU A 36 7.54 -2.75 -2.32
CA LEU A 36 7.74 -3.83 -3.27
C LEU A 36 9.23 -4.18 -3.37
N ASP A 37 10.08 -3.24 -2.96
CA ASP A 37 11.54 -3.31 -2.94
C ASP A 37 12.12 -3.77 -1.59
N VAL A 38 11.33 -4.39 -0.71
CA VAL A 38 11.86 -4.94 0.55
C VAL A 38 12.58 -6.26 0.32
N ASP A 39 13.71 -6.44 1.00
CA ASP A 39 14.40 -7.73 1.11
C ASP A 39 13.67 -8.62 2.14
N PRO A 40 12.93 -9.66 1.71
CA PRO A 40 12.18 -10.51 2.62
C PRO A 40 13.10 -11.31 3.55
N SER A 41 14.31 -11.65 3.10
CA SER A 41 15.28 -12.42 3.90
C SER A 41 15.75 -11.62 5.11
N LYS A 42 16.07 -10.34 4.89
CA LYS A 42 16.47 -9.41 5.97
C LYS A 42 15.34 -9.18 6.98
N VAL A 43 14.10 -9.04 6.50
CA VAL A 43 12.93 -8.88 7.38
C VAL A 43 12.72 -10.12 8.25
N ILE A 44 12.78 -11.32 7.66
CA ILE A 44 12.62 -12.59 8.38
C ILE A 44 13.75 -12.78 9.40
N GLU A 45 14.99 -12.46 9.04
CA GLU A 45 16.14 -12.56 9.96
C GLU A 45 15.96 -11.69 11.20
N VAL A 46 15.57 -10.42 11.00
CA VAL A 46 15.36 -9.48 12.12
C VAL A 46 14.13 -9.88 12.96
N ALA A 47 13.05 -10.30 12.30
CA ALA A 47 11.86 -10.80 12.99
C ALA A 47 12.18 -12.03 13.87
N THR A 48 12.93 -12.99 13.33
CA THR A 48 13.35 -14.19 14.06
C THR A 48 14.18 -13.83 15.29
N ARG A 49 15.11 -12.87 15.16
CA ARG A 49 15.91 -12.38 16.31
C ARG A 49 15.07 -11.69 17.37
N ALA A 50 13.99 -11.02 16.96
CA ALA A 50 13.03 -10.39 17.86
C ALA A 50 12.01 -11.37 18.46
N GLY A 51 12.06 -12.66 18.10
CA GLY A 51 11.18 -13.70 18.62
C GLY A 51 9.89 -13.92 17.81
N PHE A 52 9.80 -13.36 16.61
CA PHE A 52 8.68 -13.55 15.69
C PHE A 52 8.99 -14.63 14.65
N THR A 53 7.97 -15.43 14.32
CA THR A 53 8.03 -16.47 13.28
C THR A 53 7.29 -15.98 12.04
N ILE A 54 8.03 -15.42 11.09
CA ILE A 54 7.46 -14.89 9.85
C ILE A 54 8.04 -15.67 8.68
N SER A 55 7.18 -16.15 7.78
CA SER A 55 7.61 -16.77 6.53
C SER A 55 7.63 -15.76 5.38
N GLU A 56 8.35 -16.11 4.31
CA GLU A 56 8.32 -15.33 3.08
C GLU A 56 6.91 -15.25 2.49
N ALA A 57 6.11 -16.31 2.63
CA ALA A 57 4.72 -16.34 2.17
C ALA A 57 3.85 -15.30 2.90
N ASP A 58 4.10 -15.07 4.20
CA ASP A 58 3.37 -14.05 4.98
C ASP A 58 3.67 -12.64 4.46
N ILE A 59 4.93 -12.37 4.12
CA ILE A 59 5.37 -11.08 3.56
C ILE A 59 4.74 -10.86 2.18
N LEU A 60 4.83 -11.86 1.29
CA LEU A 60 4.26 -11.77 -0.06
C LEU A 60 2.73 -11.61 -0.02
N PHE A 61 2.05 -12.34 0.87
CA PHE A 61 0.61 -12.22 1.04
C PHE A 61 0.21 -10.81 1.49
N ALA A 62 0.93 -10.24 2.46
CA ALA A 62 0.70 -8.87 2.90
C ALA A 62 0.95 -7.85 1.78
N GLN A 63 2.01 -8.04 0.97
CA GLN A 63 2.27 -7.21 -0.22
C GLN A 63 1.11 -7.28 -1.23
N CYS A 64 0.64 -8.48 -1.57
CA CYS A 64 -0.50 -8.65 -2.47
C CYS A 64 -1.78 -7.99 -1.92
N GLN A 65 -2.06 -8.16 -0.63
CA GLN A 65 -3.24 -7.58 0.00
C GLN A 65 -3.20 -6.04 -0.03
N GLN A 66 -2.04 -5.44 0.26
CA GLN A 66 -1.87 -3.99 0.21
C GLN A 66 -1.98 -3.46 -1.22
N LEU A 67 -1.36 -4.11 -2.21
CA LEU A 67 -1.51 -3.73 -3.62
C LEU A 67 -2.97 -3.76 -4.08
N ASN A 68 -3.71 -4.79 -3.70
CA ASN A 68 -5.13 -4.89 -4.01
C ASN A 68 -5.95 -3.76 -3.35
N ASN A 69 -5.62 -3.38 -2.10
CA ASN A 69 -6.28 -2.27 -1.42
C ASN A 69 -5.94 -0.92 -2.08
N PHE A 70 -4.67 -0.71 -2.45
CA PHE A 70 -4.23 0.48 -3.18
C PHE A 70 -4.95 0.60 -4.53
N TRP A 71 -5.00 -0.48 -5.31
CA TRP A 71 -5.74 -0.52 -6.57
C TRP A 71 -7.22 -0.14 -6.39
N ARG A 72 -7.90 -0.69 -5.36
CA ARG A 72 -9.29 -0.34 -5.06
C ARG A 72 -9.47 1.15 -4.77
N PHE A 73 -8.60 1.72 -3.94
CA PHE A 73 -8.62 3.14 -3.59
C PHE A 73 -8.44 4.02 -4.83
N GLU A 74 -7.46 3.72 -5.68
CA GLU A 74 -7.22 4.45 -6.93
C GLU A 74 -8.42 4.36 -7.88
N MET A 75 -9.04 3.19 -8.01
CA MET A 75 -10.26 3.02 -8.82
C MET A 75 -11.43 3.84 -8.28
N GLU A 76 -11.65 3.83 -6.97
CA GLU A 76 -12.70 4.65 -6.34
C GLU A 76 -12.49 6.14 -6.61
N ASN A 77 -11.26 6.62 -6.45
CA ASN A 77 -10.91 8.01 -6.77
C ASN A 77 -11.13 8.33 -8.25
N ALA A 78 -10.75 7.42 -9.15
CA ALA A 78 -10.98 7.58 -10.59
C ALA A 78 -12.49 7.68 -10.91
N PHE A 79 -13.33 6.86 -10.28
CA PHE A 79 -14.79 6.95 -10.45
C PHE A 79 -15.35 8.28 -9.94
N VAL A 80 -14.90 8.74 -8.78
CA VAL A 80 -15.32 10.04 -8.21
C VAL A 80 -14.92 11.20 -9.12
N ALA A 81 -13.68 11.19 -9.62
CA ALA A 81 -13.19 12.18 -10.56
C ALA A 81 -14.04 12.19 -11.84
N ARG A 82 -14.31 11.01 -12.42
CA ARG A 82 -15.10 10.89 -13.65
C ARG A 82 -16.52 11.39 -13.47
N ARG A 83 -17.18 11.05 -12.36
CA ARG A 83 -18.54 11.52 -12.06
C ARG A 83 -18.57 13.04 -11.89
N SER A 84 -17.57 13.61 -11.20
CA SER A 84 -17.46 15.05 -11.00
C SER A 84 -17.26 15.77 -12.33
N LEU A 85 -16.39 15.25 -13.19
CA LEU A 85 -16.16 15.75 -14.54
C LEU A 85 -17.45 15.72 -15.38
N ALA A 86 -18.13 14.57 -15.44
CA ALA A 86 -19.39 14.45 -16.17
C ALA A 86 -20.43 15.48 -15.71
N ARG A 87 -20.52 15.72 -14.39
CA ARG A 87 -21.43 16.72 -13.82
C ARG A 87 -21.08 18.15 -14.24
N ILE A 88 -19.79 18.49 -14.24
CA ILE A 88 -19.31 19.80 -14.69
C ILE A 88 -19.61 19.99 -16.18
N GLN A 89 -19.32 19.00 -17.02
CA GLN A 89 -19.59 19.07 -18.45
C GLN A 89 -21.09 19.26 -18.73
N MET A 90 -21.96 18.52 -18.04
CA MET A 90 -23.41 18.70 -18.15
C MET A 90 -23.86 20.11 -17.75
N GLN A 91 -23.27 20.69 -16.69
CA GLN A 91 -23.61 22.04 -16.24
C GLN A 91 -23.17 23.14 -17.21
N VAL A 92 -22.02 22.96 -17.88
CA VAL A 92 -21.42 23.99 -18.74
C VAL A 92 -21.86 23.84 -20.20
N LEU A 93 -21.98 22.61 -20.69
CA LEU A 93 -22.16 22.28 -22.12
C LEU A 93 -23.50 21.61 -22.43
N GLY A 94 -24.28 21.21 -21.41
CA GLY A 94 -25.51 20.43 -21.61
C GLY A 94 -25.29 19.01 -22.14
N SER A 95 -24.03 18.54 -22.17
CA SER A 95 -23.60 17.21 -22.62
C SER A 95 -22.39 16.74 -21.81
N ASN A 96 -22.07 15.45 -21.83
CA ASN A 96 -20.90 14.87 -21.18
C ASN A 96 -19.82 14.38 -22.16
N ASP A 97 -19.93 14.79 -23.43
CA ASP A 97 -19.17 14.23 -24.57
C ASP A 97 -17.84 14.95 -24.85
N ALA A 98 -17.58 16.10 -24.19
CA ALA A 98 -16.39 16.91 -24.48
C ALA A 98 -15.08 16.25 -24.04
N ILE A 99 -15.09 15.45 -22.98
CA ILE A 99 -13.97 14.68 -22.44
C ILE A 99 -14.52 13.30 -22.01
N ASP A 100 -14.05 12.25 -22.70
CA ASP A 100 -14.44 10.86 -22.44
C ASP A 100 -13.23 9.91 -22.36
N TYR A 101 -13.45 8.77 -21.69
CA TYR A 101 -12.44 7.77 -21.33
C TYR A 101 -11.70 7.17 -22.54
N TYR A 102 -12.38 7.11 -23.68
CA TYR A 102 -11.86 6.56 -24.93
C TYR A 102 -11.53 7.62 -25.98
N SER A 103 -11.66 8.90 -25.62
CA SER A 103 -11.37 10.03 -26.50
C SER A 103 -9.93 10.49 -26.26
N PHE A 104 -8.97 9.61 -26.54
CA PHE A 104 -7.56 9.94 -26.69
C PHE A 104 -7.06 9.44 -28.05
#